data_AF-A0A0Q8HRT2-F1
#
_entry.id   AF-A0A0Q8HRT2-F1
#
_cell.length_a   1.000
_cell.length_b   1.000
_cell.length_c   1.000
_cell.angle_alpha   90.00
_cell.angle_beta   90.00
_cell.angle_gamma   90.00
#
_symmetry.space_group_name_H-M   'P 1'
#
loop_
_entity.id
_entity.type
_entity.pdbx_description
1 polymer ?
#
loop_
_entity_poly.entity_id
_entity_poly.type
_entity_poly.pdbx_seq_one_letter_code
_entity_poly.pdbx_strand_id
1 'polypeptide(L)'
;MENTPELADLIDLIQAEEHTVEEVLPGVLHVKGRFSNPERIALRAAADAGDRPIAVWATSHREDWTLIAWDRPDLVAVNQRGATPQRWRHRELPPTLSPDAQTFLEGSSSSFDIETRPKHQPTSLARSVLARFGITEPAPPGWVAPVIEVPAVVEKLVPVKAPRAPRATKAAAVPRTPAKPAKSDVVFKICPTCFMALPSTGVCDNGC
;
A
#
# COMPACT_ATOMS: atom_id res chain seq x y z
N MET A 1 25.11 9.55 -21.41
CA MET A 1 24.37 8.28 -21.47
C MET A 1 23.27 8.54 -22.48
N GLU A 2 23.37 7.91 -23.65
CA GLU A 2 22.34 8.02 -24.68
C GLU A 2 21.16 7.15 -24.23
N ASN A 3 19.97 7.76 -24.13
CA ASN A 3 18.75 7.03 -23.82
C ASN A 3 18.52 5.97 -24.91
N THR A 4 18.03 4.80 -24.51
CA THR A 4 17.64 3.77 -25.47
C THR A 4 16.53 4.38 -26.36
N PRO A 5 16.66 4.37 -27.70
CA PRO A 5 15.68 5.03 -28.59
C PRO A 5 14.25 4.50 -28.39
N GLU A 6 14.11 3.31 -27.80
CA GLU A 6 12.82 2.68 -27.51
C GLU A 6 12.00 3.37 -26.41
N LEU A 7 12.62 4.18 -25.53
CA LEU A 7 11.92 4.86 -24.43
C LEU A 7 11.84 6.38 -24.58
N ALA A 8 12.41 6.96 -25.64
CA ALA A 8 12.48 8.41 -25.84
C ALA A 8 11.10 9.08 -25.77
N ASP A 9 10.11 8.55 -26.51
CA ASP A 9 8.75 9.10 -26.52
C ASP A 9 8.08 9.08 -25.13
N LEU A 10 8.37 8.04 -24.33
CA LEU A 10 7.84 7.92 -22.97
C LEU A 10 8.53 8.90 -22.02
N ILE A 11 9.85 9.07 -22.15
CA ILE A 11 10.61 10.05 -21.39
C ILE A 11 10.09 11.46 -21.68
N ASP A 12 9.89 11.80 -22.94
CA ASP A 12 9.36 13.11 -23.37
C ASP A 12 7.95 13.36 -22.81
N LEU A 13 7.08 12.33 -22.86
CA LEU A 13 5.73 12.40 -22.30
C LEU A 13 5.75 12.71 -20.79
N ILE A 14 6.58 12.00 -20.02
CA ILE A 14 6.67 12.19 -18.57
C ILE A 14 7.33 13.55 -18.24
N GLN A 15 8.35 13.95 -19.00
CA GLN A 15 9.02 15.25 -18.80
C GLN A 15 8.10 16.44 -19.11
N ALA A 16 7.15 16.30 -20.04
CA ALA A 16 6.14 17.30 -20.31
C ALA A 16 5.23 17.60 -19.11
N GLU A 17 5.15 16.68 -18.13
CA GLU A 17 4.46 16.87 -16.84
C GLU A 17 5.35 17.53 -15.76
N GLU A 18 6.45 18.17 -16.17
CA GLU A 18 7.43 18.84 -15.29
C GLU A 18 8.13 17.87 -14.32
N HIS A 19 8.27 16.60 -14.71
CA HIS A 19 9.02 15.61 -13.95
C HIS A 19 10.44 15.48 -14.48
N THR A 20 11.39 15.26 -13.57
CA THR A 20 12.76 14.88 -13.95
C THR A 20 12.80 13.39 -14.20
N VAL A 21 13.29 12.97 -15.35
CA VAL A 21 13.35 11.57 -15.76
C VAL A 21 14.78 11.24 -16.19
N GLU A 22 15.33 10.17 -15.63
CA GLU A 22 16.64 9.63 -15.98
C GLU A 22 16.52 8.14 -16.29
N GLU A 23 17.10 7.67 -17.40
CA GLU A 23 17.26 6.24 -17.66
C GLU A 23 18.52 5.74 -16.94
N VAL A 24 18.32 5.01 -15.84
CA VAL A 24 19.43 4.61 -14.93
C VAL A 24 20.05 3.28 -15.36
N LEU A 25 19.24 2.42 -15.98
CA LEU A 25 19.63 1.17 -16.62
C LEU A 25 18.79 1.01 -17.90
N PRO A 26 19.21 0.18 -18.87
CA PRO A 26 18.39 -0.10 -20.05
C PRO A 26 16.98 -0.57 -19.65
N GLY A 27 15.96 0.16 -20.09
CA GLY A 27 14.57 -0.18 -19.75
C GLY A 27 14.13 0.25 -18.34
N VAL A 28 14.93 1.04 -17.62
CA VAL A 28 14.67 1.44 -16.23
C VAL A 28 14.71 2.96 -16.07
N LEU A 29 13.57 3.55 -15.76
CA LEU A 29 13.43 4.98 -15.55
C LEU A 29 13.41 5.33 -14.06
N HIS A 30 14.05 6.45 -13.71
CA HIS A 30 13.91 7.11 -12.42
C HIS A 30 13.23 8.46 -12.62
N VAL A 31 11.99 8.54 -12.16
CA VAL A 31 11.15 9.74 -12.18
C VAL A 31 11.22 10.42 -10.82
N LYS A 32 11.60 11.70 -10.80
CA LYS A 32 11.59 12.57 -9.62
C LYS A 32 10.70 13.77 -9.89
N GLY A 33 9.89 14.15 -8.91
CA GLY A 33 8.98 15.27 -9.10
C GLY A 33 8.21 15.70 -7.86
N ARG A 34 7.42 16.76 -8.03
CA ARG A 34 6.55 17.32 -7.00
C ARG A 34 5.19 16.64 -7.00
N PHE A 35 5.17 15.35 -6.66
CA PHE A 35 3.95 14.58 -6.44
C PHE A 35 3.92 13.98 -5.04
N SER A 36 2.72 13.70 -4.51
CA SER A 36 2.51 13.06 -3.21
C SER A 36 2.37 11.53 -3.30
N ASN A 37 2.16 11.02 -4.50
CA ASN A 37 1.85 9.62 -4.73
C ASN A 37 2.77 9.01 -5.79
N PRO A 38 3.93 8.47 -5.38
CA PRO A 38 4.88 7.85 -6.31
C PRO A 38 4.29 6.63 -7.03
N GLU A 39 3.44 5.84 -6.38
CA GLU A 39 2.84 4.63 -6.95
C GLU A 39 2.01 4.96 -8.20
N ARG A 40 1.20 6.01 -8.14
CA ARG A 40 0.42 6.47 -9.29
C ARG A 40 1.28 6.88 -10.49
N ILE A 41 2.39 7.58 -10.24
CA ILE A 41 3.30 8.02 -11.30
C ILE A 41 3.96 6.83 -11.97
N ALA A 42 4.49 5.89 -11.18
CA ALA A 42 5.14 4.70 -11.71
C ALA A 42 4.16 3.77 -12.45
N LEU A 43 2.94 3.58 -11.94
CA LEU A 43 1.91 2.79 -12.62
C LEU A 43 1.46 3.44 -13.93
N ARG A 44 1.34 4.77 -13.96
CA ARG A 44 0.99 5.50 -15.17
C ARG A 44 2.06 5.35 -16.24
N ALA A 45 3.33 5.57 -15.89
CA ALA A 45 4.45 5.37 -16.79
C ALA A 45 4.51 3.93 -17.34
N ALA A 46 4.27 2.92 -16.49
CA ALA A 46 4.18 1.53 -16.93
C ALA A 46 3.00 1.28 -17.88
N ALA A 47 1.86 1.96 -17.69
CA ALA A 47 0.73 1.85 -18.61
C ALA A 47 0.98 2.54 -19.96
N ASP A 48 1.62 3.72 -19.96
CA ASP A 48 2.00 4.42 -21.18
C ASP A 48 3.11 3.68 -21.97
N ALA A 49 3.89 2.82 -21.30
CA ALA A 49 4.81 1.89 -21.96
C ALA A 49 4.09 0.78 -22.76
N GLY A 50 2.81 0.50 -22.47
CA GLY A 50 2.02 -0.54 -23.12
C GLY A 50 2.50 -1.95 -22.75
N ASP A 51 2.82 -2.77 -23.75
CA ASP A 51 3.34 -4.13 -23.55
C ASP A 51 4.88 -4.18 -23.50
N ARG A 52 5.56 -3.03 -23.62
CA ARG A 52 7.02 -2.96 -23.51
C ARG A 52 7.45 -3.23 -22.07
N PRO A 53 8.41 -4.14 -21.83
CA PRO A 53 8.97 -4.35 -20.50
C PRO A 53 9.63 -3.07 -20.00
N ILE A 54 9.29 -2.63 -18.79
CA ILE A 54 9.87 -1.44 -18.17
C ILE A 54 9.89 -1.56 -16.64
N ALA A 55 10.90 -0.96 -16.01
CA ALA A 55 10.87 -0.66 -14.60
C ALA A 55 10.92 0.85 -14.35
N VAL A 56 10.15 1.31 -13.37
CA VAL A 56 10.02 2.74 -13.05
C VAL A 56 10.16 2.93 -11.55
N TRP A 57 11.23 3.60 -11.14
CA TRP A 57 11.28 4.26 -9.83
C TRP A 57 10.59 5.61 -9.92
N ALA A 58 9.66 5.87 -9.02
CA ALA A 58 9.13 7.21 -8.78
C ALA A 58 9.51 7.64 -7.37
N THR A 59 10.22 8.77 -7.23
CA THR A 59 10.59 9.36 -5.94
C THR A 59 9.91 10.72 -5.78
N SER A 60 9.12 10.82 -4.72
CA SER A 60 8.37 12.04 -4.38
C SER A 60 9.27 13.09 -3.73
N HIS A 61 8.75 14.32 -3.64
CA HIS A 61 9.35 15.41 -2.86
C HIS A 61 9.48 15.13 -1.35
N ARG A 62 8.86 14.06 -0.83
CA ARG A 62 8.99 13.61 0.57
C ARG A 62 9.98 12.46 0.73
N GLU A 63 10.71 12.13 -0.33
CA GLU A 63 11.65 11.00 -0.39
C GLU A 63 10.99 9.61 -0.24
N ASP A 64 9.65 9.55 -0.18
CA ASP A 64 8.90 8.32 -0.42
C ASP A 64 9.11 7.88 -1.87
N TRP A 65 9.24 6.56 -2.08
CA TRP A 65 9.44 6.01 -3.40
C TRP A 65 8.60 4.76 -3.65
N THR A 66 8.34 4.54 -4.94
CA THR A 66 7.75 3.31 -5.46
C THR A 66 8.60 2.80 -6.61
N LEU A 67 8.85 1.50 -6.63
CA LEU A 67 9.33 0.78 -7.80
C LEU A 67 8.16 -0.01 -8.40
N ILE A 68 7.87 0.21 -9.67
CA ILE A 68 7.04 -0.65 -10.49
C ILE A 68 7.94 -1.36 -11.49
N ALA A 69 7.87 -2.69 -11.56
CA ALA A 69 8.42 -3.46 -12.68
C ALA A 69 7.27 -4.13 -13.42
N TRP A 70 7.21 -3.87 -14.72
CA TRP A 70 6.17 -4.32 -15.62
C TRP A 70 6.82 -5.12 -16.74
N ASP A 71 6.51 -6.41 -16.78
CA ASP A 71 6.90 -7.32 -17.84
C ASP A 71 5.76 -8.31 -18.01
N ARG A 72 4.86 -8.04 -18.97
CA ARG A 72 3.57 -8.72 -19.05
C ARG A 72 3.75 -10.25 -18.99
N PRO A 73 2.96 -10.97 -18.18
CA PRO A 73 1.82 -10.51 -17.37
C PRO A 73 2.18 -10.00 -15.97
N ASP A 74 3.45 -10.01 -15.59
CA ASP A 74 3.91 -9.75 -14.24
C ASP A 74 3.99 -8.24 -13.94
N LEU A 75 3.26 -7.81 -12.92
CA LEU A 75 3.36 -6.48 -12.32
C LEU A 75 3.84 -6.60 -10.87
N VAL A 76 5.08 -6.15 -10.63
CA VAL A 76 5.66 -6.07 -9.29
C VAL A 76 5.64 -4.62 -8.83
N ALA A 77 5.12 -4.39 -7.62
CA ALA A 77 5.14 -3.10 -6.96
C ALA A 77 5.85 -3.19 -5.61
N VAL A 78 6.81 -2.29 -5.37
CA VAL A 78 7.50 -2.14 -4.09
C VAL A 78 7.36 -0.70 -3.64
N ASN A 79 6.67 -0.50 -2.52
CA ASN A 79 6.42 0.82 -1.96
C ASN A 79 7.23 1.01 -0.68
N GLN A 80 7.86 2.18 -0.54
CA GLN A 80 8.56 2.61 0.66
C GLN A 80 8.06 4.01 1.06
N ARG A 81 7.53 4.12 2.29
CA ARG A 81 7.06 5.40 2.85
C ARG A 81 7.85 5.72 4.12
N GLY A 82 8.67 6.77 4.07
CA GLY A 82 9.62 7.09 5.12
C GLY A 82 10.40 5.85 5.57
N ALA A 83 10.30 5.51 6.86
CA ALA A 83 10.99 4.38 7.46
C ALA A 83 10.07 3.18 7.75
N THR A 84 8.87 3.12 7.19
CA THR A 84 8.06 1.90 7.26
C THR A 84 8.74 0.76 6.50
N PRO A 85 8.54 -0.52 6.84
CA PRO A 85 9.03 -1.63 6.04
C PRO A 85 8.53 -1.56 4.59
N GLN A 86 9.37 -1.98 3.64
CA GLN A 86 8.99 -2.08 2.24
C GLN A 86 7.77 -2.96 2.07
N ARG A 87 6.82 -2.50 1.25
CA ARG A 87 5.60 -3.24 0.96
C ARG A 87 5.66 -3.80 -0.46
N TRP A 88 5.85 -5.11 -0.55
CA TRP A 88 5.86 -5.83 -1.81
C TRP A 88 4.46 -6.26 -2.23
N ARG A 89 4.20 -6.21 -3.53
CA ARG A 89 3.04 -6.81 -4.18
C ARG A 89 3.45 -7.38 -5.52
N HIS A 90 2.93 -8.56 -5.82
CA HIS A 90 3.13 -9.20 -7.11
C HIS A 90 1.77 -9.57 -7.68
N ARG A 91 1.53 -9.22 -8.94
CA ARG A 91 0.27 -9.45 -9.64
C ARG A 91 0.52 -10.03 -11.00
N GLU A 92 -0.39 -10.88 -11.43
CA GLU A 92 -0.46 -11.35 -12.80
C GLU A 92 -1.67 -10.68 -13.46
N LEU A 93 -1.43 -9.72 -14.35
CA LEU A 93 -2.50 -8.95 -14.99
C LEU A 93 -2.98 -9.64 -16.28
N PRO A 94 -4.30 -9.76 -16.49
CA PRO A 94 -4.82 -10.29 -17.75
C PRO A 94 -4.50 -9.34 -18.92
N PRO A 95 -4.53 -9.83 -20.17
CA PRO A 95 -4.26 -9.03 -21.37
C PRO A 95 -5.10 -7.76 -21.49
N THR A 96 -6.33 -7.78 -20.95
CA THR A 96 -7.29 -6.67 -21.02
C THR A 96 -7.06 -5.58 -19.98
N LEU A 97 -6.16 -5.80 -19.01
CA LEU A 97 -5.93 -4.89 -17.90
C LEU A 97 -4.56 -4.23 -18.02
N SER A 98 -4.54 -2.91 -17.93
CA SER A 98 -3.34 -2.09 -17.89
C SER A 98 -2.82 -1.91 -16.46
N PRO A 99 -1.52 -1.60 -16.27
CA PRO A 99 -0.94 -1.33 -14.96
C PRO A 99 -1.66 -0.21 -14.18
N ASP A 100 -2.07 0.87 -14.85
CA ASP A 100 -2.68 2.04 -14.20
C ASP A 100 -4.07 1.77 -13.60
N ALA A 101 -4.75 0.70 -14.04
CA ALA A 101 -5.99 0.24 -13.41
C ALA A 101 -5.80 -0.12 -11.93
N GLN A 102 -4.57 -0.41 -11.50
CA GLN A 102 -4.25 -0.68 -10.10
C GLN A 102 -4.25 0.57 -9.22
N THR A 103 -4.24 1.77 -9.79
CA THR A 103 -4.26 3.04 -9.03
C THR A 103 -5.51 3.16 -8.17
N PHE A 104 -6.63 2.60 -8.62
CA PHE A 104 -7.90 2.60 -7.86
C PHE A 104 -7.92 1.58 -6.72
N LEU A 105 -6.89 0.75 -6.60
CA LEU A 105 -6.75 -0.32 -5.59
C LEU A 105 -5.66 0.00 -4.57
N GLU A 106 -5.32 1.27 -4.37
CA GLU A 106 -4.37 1.71 -3.36
C GLU A 106 -4.69 1.09 -2.00
N GLY A 107 -3.77 0.25 -1.52
CA GLY A 107 -3.92 -0.44 -0.24
C GLY A 107 -4.77 -1.72 -0.26
N SER A 108 -5.77 -1.86 -1.14
CA SER A 108 -6.67 -3.03 -1.19
C SER A 108 -6.03 -4.23 -1.89
N SER A 109 -6.53 -5.44 -1.59
CA SER A 109 -6.14 -6.67 -2.29
C SER A 109 -6.85 -6.74 -3.64
N SER A 110 -6.11 -7.08 -4.70
CA SER A 110 -6.68 -7.39 -6.01
C SER A 110 -6.96 -8.88 -6.12
N SER A 111 -7.94 -9.28 -6.95
CA SER A 111 -8.13 -10.69 -7.33
C SER A 111 -6.94 -11.26 -8.11
N PHE A 112 -6.10 -10.38 -8.66
CA PHE A 112 -4.89 -10.71 -9.40
C PHE A 112 -3.63 -10.74 -8.51
N ASP A 113 -3.77 -10.46 -7.21
CA ASP A 113 -2.64 -10.52 -6.28
C ASP A 113 -2.21 -11.99 -6.09
N ILE A 114 -0.92 -12.25 -6.30
CA ILE A 114 -0.31 -13.52 -5.91
C ILE A 114 -0.20 -13.53 -4.38
N GLU A 115 -0.84 -14.50 -3.74
CA GLU A 115 -0.89 -14.56 -2.29
C GLU A 115 0.52 -14.79 -1.72
N THR A 116 0.97 -13.86 -0.87
CA THR A 116 2.25 -13.94 -0.17
C THR A 116 2.03 -14.22 1.31
N ARG A 117 2.78 -15.19 1.84
CA ARG A 117 2.84 -15.50 3.27
C ARG A 117 4.31 -15.62 3.69
N PRO A 118 4.85 -14.72 4.53
CA PRO A 118 4.20 -13.55 5.14
C PRO A 118 3.74 -12.52 4.10
N LYS A 119 2.69 -11.74 4.44
CA LYS A 119 2.19 -10.68 3.57
C LYS A 119 3.28 -9.66 3.29
N HIS A 120 3.23 -9.08 2.09
CA HIS A 120 4.09 -7.98 1.67
C HIS A 120 5.59 -8.32 1.59
N GLN A 121 5.89 -9.61 1.48
CA GLN A 121 7.24 -10.10 1.22
C GLN A 121 7.44 -10.41 -0.27
N PRO A 122 8.69 -10.29 -0.77
CA PRO A 122 9.01 -10.67 -2.14
C PRO A 122 8.79 -12.18 -2.34
N THR A 123 8.16 -12.55 -3.46
CA THR A 123 8.21 -13.92 -3.97
C THR A 123 9.50 -14.13 -4.76
N SER A 124 9.89 -15.39 -4.99
CA SER A 124 10.99 -15.72 -5.90
C SER A 124 10.74 -15.18 -7.31
N LEU A 125 9.51 -15.32 -7.80
CA LEU A 125 9.11 -14.81 -9.12
C LEU A 125 9.22 -13.28 -9.21
N ALA A 126 8.75 -12.56 -8.19
CA ALA A 126 8.88 -11.09 -8.16
C ALA A 126 10.34 -10.64 -8.20
N ARG A 127 11.24 -11.35 -7.51
CA ARG A 127 12.69 -11.09 -7.60
C ARG A 127 13.24 -11.39 -8.98
N SER A 128 12.79 -12.47 -9.63
CA SER A 128 13.18 -12.81 -11.00
C SER A 128 12.75 -11.73 -11.99
N VAL A 129 11.55 -11.14 -11.82
CA VAL A 129 11.08 -10.01 -12.65
C VAL A 129 12.02 -8.81 -12.49
N LEU A 130 12.34 -8.40 -11.26
CA LEU A 130 13.31 -7.31 -11.03
C LEU A 130 14.69 -7.61 -11.65
N ALA A 131 15.14 -8.86 -11.55
CA ALA A 131 16.44 -9.27 -12.10
C ALA A 131 16.52 -9.15 -13.63
N ARG A 132 15.40 -9.27 -14.37
CA ARG A 132 15.37 -9.03 -15.83
C ARG A 132 15.75 -7.60 -16.20
N PHE A 133 15.47 -6.65 -15.32
CA PHE A 133 15.85 -5.25 -15.45
C PHE A 133 17.23 -4.93 -14.85
N GLY A 134 17.97 -5.94 -14.39
CA GLY A 134 19.25 -5.75 -13.67
C GLY A 134 19.10 -5.20 -12.25
N ILE A 135 17.87 -5.14 -11.71
CA ILE A 135 17.59 -4.59 -10.39
C ILE A 135 17.82 -5.69 -9.34
N THR A 136 18.86 -5.53 -8.53
CA THR A 136 19.22 -6.47 -7.45
C THR A 136 18.65 -6.04 -6.11
N GLU A 137 18.60 -4.73 -5.84
CA GLU A 137 17.94 -4.13 -4.69
C GLU A 137 16.79 -3.22 -5.13
N PRO A 138 15.64 -3.25 -4.43
CA PRO A 138 14.46 -2.48 -4.85
C PRO A 138 14.59 -0.99 -4.56
N ALA A 139 15.48 -0.59 -3.65
CA ALA A 139 15.69 0.82 -3.32
C ALA A 139 16.33 1.54 -4.52
N PRO A 140 15.91 2.78 -4.83
CA PRO A 140 16.51 3.53 -5.91
C PRO A 140 18.00 3.82 -5.62
N PRO A 141 18.86 3.91 -6.64
CA PRO A 141 20.28 4.15 -6.44
C PRO A 141 20.55 5.43 -5.61
N GLY A 142 21.41 5.30 -4.60
CA GLY A 142 21.77 6.40 -3.71
C GLY A 142 20.74 6.74 -2.63
N TRP A 143 19.62 6.03 -2.54
CA TRP A 143 18.65 6.25 -1.45
C TRP A 143 19.16 5.66 -0.13
N VAL A 144 19.00 6.43 0.95
CA VAL A 144 19.35 6.03 2.31
C VAL A 144 18.08 6.03 3.15
N ALA A 145 17.83 4.93 3.86
CA ALA A 145 16.66 4.84 4.71
C ALA A 145 16.72 5.89 5.83
N PRO A 146 15.65 6.65 6.06
CA PRO A 146 15.63 7.59 7.18
C PRO A 146 15.77 6.80 8.49
N VAL A 147 16.80 7.11 9.27
CA VAL A 147 17.06 6.45 10.55
C VAL A 147 15.98 6.90 11.54
N ILE A 148 15.08 6.01 11.93
CA ILE A 148 14.23 6.24 13.09
C ILE A 148 15.10 5.95 14.32
N GLU A 149 15.45 6.99 15.08
CA GLU A 149 15.86 6.80 16.47
C GLU A 149 14.65 6.26 17.25
N VAL A 150 14.60 4.95 17.43
CA VAL A 150 13.55 4.32 18.23
C VAL A 150 13.79 4.75 19.68
N PRO A 151 12.89 5.52 20.34
CA PRO A 151 13.05 5.76 21.77
C PRO A 151 13.01 4.40 22.47
N ALA A 152 14.02 4.14 23.31
CA ALA A 152 14.18 2.88 24.01
C ALA A 152 12.84 2.43 24.62
N VAL A 153 12.42 1.22 24.25
CA VAL A 153 11.22 0.61 24.81
C VAL A 153 11.43 0.50 26.33
N VAL A 154 10.78 1.37 27.09
CA VAL A 154 10.70 1.20 28.55
C VAL A 154 9.78 0.01 28.76
N GLU A 155 10.38 -1.16 28.98
CA GLU A 155 9.66 -2.35 29.43
C GLU A 155 8.97 -2.03 30.76
N LYS A 156 7.68 -1.67 30.71
CA LYS A 156 6.84 -1.68 31.90
C LYS A 156 6.64 -3.14 32.29
N LEU A 157 7.46 -3.62 33.22
CA LEU A 157 7.23 -4.85 33.95
C LEU A 157 5.86 -4.75 34.62
N VAL A 158 4.86 -5.46 34.07
CA VAL A 158 3.58 -5.65 34.72
C VAL A 158 3.83 -6.55 35.94
N PRO A 159 3.51 -6.14 37.18
CA PRO A 159 3.69 -7.00 38.33
C PRO A 159 2.84 -8.25 38.18
N VAL A 160 3.49 -9.41 38.13
CA VAL A 160 2.81 -10.71 38.16
C VAL A 160 2.06 -10.82 39.49
N LYS A 161 0.73 -10.83 39.41
CA LYS A 161 -0.14 -11.05 40.56
C LYS A 161 0.13 -12.46 41.10
N ALA A 162 0.58 -12.54 42.35
CA ALA A 162 0.87 -13.81 43.01
C ALA A 162 -0.36 -14.77 42.96
N PRO A 163 -0.13 -16.09 42.80
CA PRO A 163 -1.21 -17.06 42.76
C PRO A 163 -1.96 -17.07 44.10
N ARG A 164 -3.27 -16.87 44.02
CA ARG A 164 -4.17 -16.86 45.17
C ARG A 164 -4.39 -18.30 45.65
N ALA A 165 -4.10 -18.55 46.93
CA ALA A 165 -4.33 -19.85 47.57
C ALA A 165 -5.81 -20.32 47.43
N PRO A 166 -6.07 -21.64 47.33
CA PRO A 166 -7.41 -22.17 47.16
C PRO A 166 -8.27 -21.90 48.39
N ARG A 167 -9.44 -21.28 48.19
CA ARG A 167 -10.40 -20.96 49.24
C ARG A 167 -11.33 -22.15 49.44
N ALA A 168 -11.44 -22.62 50.68
CA ALA A 168 -12.38 -23.65 51.11
C ALA A 168 -13.84 -23.30 50.74
N THR A 169 -14.60 -24.33 50.38
CA THR A 169 -16.01 -24.27 49.98
C THR A 169 -16.89 -23.80 51.13
N LYS A 170 -17.63 -22.70 50.91
CA LYS A 170 -18.77 -22.29 51.75
C LYS A 170 -20.06 -22.42 50.96
N ALA A 171 -21.10 -22.84 51.70
CA ALA A 171 -22.43 -23.20 51.24
C ALA A 171 -23.13 -22.13 50.40
N ALA A 172 -24.06 -22.62 49.58
CA ALA A 172 -24.79 -21.90 48.55
C ALA A 172 -25.46 -20.61 49.06
N ALA A 173 -25.08 -19.50 48.45
CA ALA A 173 -25.81 -18.23 48.51
C ALA A 173 -26.65 -18.07 47.23
N VAL A 174 -27.89 -17.64 47.44
CA VAL A 174 -28.98 -17.37 46.48
C VAL A 174 -28.49 -16.72 45.18
N PRO A 175 -28.99 -17.12 43.99
CA PRO A 175 -28.52 -16.58 42.71
C PRO A 175 -28.79 -15.08 42.62
N ARG A 176 -27.73 -14.27 42.54
CA ARG A 176 -27.85 -12.88 42.08
C ARG A 176 -27.98 -12.88 40.57
N THR A 177 -29.06 -12.27 40.09
CA THR A 177 -29.41 -12.07 38.69
C THR A 177 -28.23 -11.45 37.91
N PRO A 178 -27.86 -11.98 36.73
CA PRO A 178 -26.83 -11.37 35.90
C PRO A 178 -27.26 -9.98 35.43
N ALA A 179 -26.37 -8.99 35.55
CA ALA A 179 -26.57 -7.68 34.95
C ALA A 179 -26.65 -7.83 33.42
N LYS A 180 -27.69 -7.23 32.82
CA LYS A 180 -27.90 -7.23 31.36
C LYS A 180 -26.74 -6.53 30.64
N PRO A 181 -26.27 -7.03 29.49
CA PRO A 181 -25.36 -6.31 28.62
C PRO A 181 -26.06 -5.07 28.06
N ALA A 182 -25.35 -3.93 28.08
CA ALA A 182 -25.81 -2.69 27.46
C ALA A 182 -25.89 -2.88 25.94
N LYS A 183 -27.08 -2.69 25.37
CA LYS A 183 -27.27 -2.66 23.91
C LYS A 183 -26.79 -1.31 23.39
N SER A 184 -25.82 -1.31 22.49
CA SER A 184 -25.55 -0.17 21.61
C SER A 184 -26.08 -0.50 20.23
N ASP A 185 -27.39 -0.31 20.02
CA ASP A 185 -27.97 -0.21 18.68
C ASP A 185 -28.38 1.23 18.46
N VAL A 186 -27.48 2.04 17.91
CA VAL A 186 -27.87 3.32 17.31
C VAL A 186 -28.41 2.98 15.93
N VAL A 187 -29.72 2.73 15.86
CA VAL A 187 -30.43 2.61 14.60
C VAL A 187 -30.54 4.02 14.02
N PHE A 188 -29.64 4.35 13.09
CA PHE A 188 -29.75 5.58 12.31
C PHE A 188 -30.98 5.47 11.41
N LYS A 189 -31.90 6.42 11.52
CA LYS A 189 -33.01 6.53 10.57
C LYS A 189 -32.41 6.93 9.24
N ILE A 190 -32.60 6.12 8.19
CA ILE A 190 -32.06 6.41 6.86
C ILE A 190 -33.18 7.06 6.03
N CYS A 191 -32.85 8.11 5.27
CA CYS A 191 -33.79 8.73 4.35
C CYS A 191 -34.14 7.74 3.22
N PRO A 192 -35.42 7.46 2.94
CA PRO A 192 -35.81 6.49 1.91
C PRO A 192 -35.53 6.97 0.48
N THR A 193 -35.34 8.29 0.29
CA THR A 193 -35.18 8.90 -1.03
C THR A 193 -33.71 9.02 -1.44
N CYS A 194 -32.81 9.32 -0.50
CA CYS A 194 -31.39 9.54 -0.78
C CYS A 194 -30.43 8.61 -0.01
N PHE A 195 -30.95 7.70 0.83
CA PHE A 195 -30.20 6.73 1.62
C PHE A 195 -29.12 7.29 2.55
N MET A 196 -29.10 8.59 2.81
CA MET A 196 -28.26 9.21 3.85
C MET A 196 -28.90 9.07 5.24
N ALA A 197 -28.05 9.07 6.28
CA ALA A 197 -28.51 9.07 7.67
C ALA A 197 -29.24 10.39 7.96
N LEU A 198 -30.48 10.29 8.42
CA LEU A 198 -31.26 11.44 8.83
C LEU A 198 -30.69 12.03 10.13
N PRO A 199 -30.53 13.36 10.21
CA PRO A 199 -30.25 14.02 11.48
C PRO A 199 -31.40 13.80 12.46
N SER A 200 -31.16 14.09 13.75
CA SER A 200 -32.14 13.88 14.81
C SER A 200 -33.45 14.66 14.63
N THR A 201 -33.44 15.68 13.76
CA THR A 201 -34.60 16.48 13.36
C THR A 201 -35.59 15.72 12.46
N GLY A 202 -35.17 14.62 11.82
CA GLY A 202 -36.01 13.80 10.94
C GLY A 202 -36.28 14.39 9.56
N VAL A 203 -35.66 15.52 9.21
CA VAL A 203 -35.75 16.17 7.90
C VAL A 203 -34.44 15.99 7.16
N CYS A 204 -34.51 15.60 5.88
CA CYS A 204 -33.34 15.41 5.04
C CYS A 204 -32.75 16.78 4.63
N ASP A 205 -31.45 16.97 4.80
CA ASP A 205 -30.76 18.22 4.42
C ASP A 205 -30.80 18.49 2.91
N ASN A 206 -31.05 17.46 2.09
CA ASN A 206 -31.22 17.59 0.64
C ASN A 206 -32.66 17.91 0.20
N GLY A 207 -33.58 18.19 1.13
CA GLY A 207 -34.95 18.63 0.83
C GLY A 207 -35.84 17.58 0.16
N CYS A 208 -35.58 16.29 0.43
CA CYS A 208 -36.35 15.15 -0.09
C CYS A 208 -37.60 14.82 0.74
#